data_AF-A0A4Q6B849-F1
#
_entry.id   AF-A0A4Q6B849-F1
#
_cell.length_a   1.000
_cell.length_b   1.000
_cell.length_c   1.000
_cell.angle_alpha   90.00
_cell.angle_beta   90.00
_cell.angle_gamma   90.00
#
_symmetry.space_group_name_H-M   'P 1'
#
loop_
_entity.id
_entity.type
_entity.pdbx_description
1 polymer ?
#
loop_
_entity_poly.entity_id
_entity_poly.type
_entity_poly.pdbx_seq_one_letter_code
_entity_poly.pdbx_strand_id
1 'polypeptide(L)'
;MGLRIRTNVASLTAQRRMGETTEKMASNMEKMSSGYRINKSADDAAGLAISETLTGKIRSLDQAKRNANDGISLIQVAEGGMNEISNILMRMRELATQASSDTIGNLERSYSNKEYTEMVKEIDRIANTAEFNGMQLLGGADKNNGLSNLTIHVGAGDGHIENTDTIDIDIDSIKLNAEDVLGLTGGAAIGPETEDGDFDRQDAADKLGVIDSAIKKIAGNRA
;
A
#
# COMPACT_ATOMS: atom_id res chain seq x y z
N MET A 1 46.42 -44.05 54.81
CA MET A 1 44.97 -43.79 54.90
C MET A 1 44.38 -44.73 55.94
N GLY A 2 43.87 -44.23 57.06
CA GLY A 2 43.30 -45.08 58.11
C GLY A 2 41.89 -45.54 57.73
N LEU A 3 41.63 -46.85 57.78
CA LEU A 3 40.28 -47.41 57.63
C LEU A 3 39.41 -46.87 58.77
N ARG A 4 38.45 -45.99 58.45
CA ARG A 4 37.42 -45.54 59.39
C ARG A 4 36.09 -46.20 59.02
N ILE A 5 35.57 -47.05 59.90
CA ILE A 5 34.36 -47.86 59.66
C ILE A 5 33.09 -46.98 59.58
N ARG A 6 33.09 -45.80 60.21
CA ARG A 6 31.93 -44.92 60.33
C ARG A 6 31.65 -44.06 59.09
N THR A 7 32.64 -43.83 58.23
CA THR A 7 32.54 -42.93 57.06
C THR A 7 33.22 -43.54 55.86
N ASN A 8 32.44 -43.92 54.85
CA ASN A 8 32.97 -44.46 53.60
C ASN A 8 33.16 -43.35 52.56
N VAL A 9 34.37 -42.77 52.53
CA VAL A 9 34.72 -41.65 51.64
C VAL A 9 34.69 -42.06 50.16
N ALA A 10 35.02 -43.32 49.84
CA ALA A 10 34.97 -43.83 48.47
C ALA A 10 33.51 -43.90 47.96
N SER A 11 32.59 -44.39 48.78
CA SER A 11 31.16 -44.42 48.46
C SER A 11 30.56 -43.01 48.33
N LEU A 12 30.90 -42.08 49.23
CA LEU A 12 30.45 -40.68 49.14
C LEU A 12 30.95 -39.98 47.87
N THR A 13 32.18 -40.28 47.45
CA THR A 13 32.74 -39.72 46.20
C THR A 13 32.04 -40.31 44.97
N ALA A 14 31.78 -41.63 44.97
CA ALA A 14 31.01 -42.28 43.91
C ALA A 14 29.59 -41.72 43.79
N GLN A 15 28.90 -41.51 44.92
CA GLN A 15 27.56 -40.89 44.94
C GLN A 15 27.58 -39.46 44.42
N ARG A 16 28.58 -38.64 44.79
CA ARG A 16 28.73 -37.27 44.26
C ARG A 16 28.92 -37.26 42.74
N ARG A 17 29.79 -38.13 42.21
CA ARG A 17 30.02 -38.27 40.76
C ARG A 17 28.79 -38.79 40.01
N MET A 18 28.04 -39.70 40.63
CA MET A 18 26.78 -40.18 40.07
C MET A 18 25.77 -39.03 39.99
N GLY A 19 25.64 -38.21 41.04
CA GLY A 19 24.80 -37.00 41.03
C GLY A 19 25.15 -36.03 39.89
N GLU A 20 26.43 -35.67 39.75
CA GLU A 20 26.92 -34.83 38.63
C GLU A 20 26.58 -35.42 37.25
N THR A 21 26.63 -36.75 37.12
CA THR A 21 26.34 -37.44 35.85
C THR A 21 24.84 -37.45 35.56
N THR A 22 24.00 -37.70 36.57
CA THR A 22 22.54 -37.65 36.44
C THR A 22 22.06 -36.25 36.06
N GLU A 23 22.63 -35.20 36.65
CA GLU A 23 22.31 -33.81 36.29
C GLU A 23 22.68 -33.47 34.83
N LYS A 24 23.86 -33.89 34.38
CA LYS A 24 24.28 -33.73 32.97
C LYS A 24 23.40 -34.52 32.01
N MET A 25 23.04 -35.75 32.36
CA MET A 25 22.12 -36.58 31.58
C MET A 25 20.75 -35.91 31.46
N ALA A 26 20.21 -35.40 32.57
CA ALA A 26 18.93 -34.68 32.57
C ALA A 26 18.97 -33.44 31.67
N SER A 27 20.05 -32.65 31.73
CA SER A 27 20.21 -31.48 30.85
C SER A 27 20.32 -31.86 29.37
N ASN A 28 21.01 -32.96 29.03
CA ASN A 28 21.10 -33.45 27.66
C ASN A 28 19.74 -33.96 27.15
N MET A 29 18.98 -34.66 28.00
CA MET A 29 17.62 -35.09 27.66
C MET A 29 16.68 -33.90 27.47
N GLU A 30 16.80 -32.85 28.28
CA GLU A 30 16.05 -31.58 28.13
C GLU A 30 16.32 -30.95 26.75
N LYS A 31 17.61 -30.78 26.38
CA LYS A 31 18.01 -30.23 25.08
C LYS A 31 17.53 -31.10 23.92
N MET A 32 17.71 -32.42 24.01
CA MET A 32 17.27 -33.36 22.99
C MET A 32 15.75 -33.39 22.81
N SER A 33 14.97 -33.29 23.90
CA SER A 33 13.52 -33.26 23.82
C SER A 33 12.99 -31.94 23.26
N SER A 34 13.68 -30.83 23.52
CA SER A 34 13.30 -29.50 23.03
C SER A 34 13.74 -29.23 21.58
N GLY A 35 14.79 -29.92 21.11
CA GLY A 35 15.46 -29.62 19.85
C GLY A 35 16.34 -28.37 19.88
N TYR A 36 16.37 -27.60 20.98
CA TYR A 36 17.17 -26.38 21.11
C TYR A 36 18.45 -26.64 21.92
N ARG A 37 19.53 -25.95 21.53
CA ARG A 37 20.82 -26.02 22.24
C ARG A 37 20.80 -25.21 23.54
N ILE A 38 20.03 -24.11 23.58
CA ILE A 38 19.94 -23.16 24.69
C ILE A 38 18.47 -23.12 25.13
N ASN A 39 18.15 -23.71 26.28
CA ASN A 39 16.77 -23.75 26.81
C ASN A 39 16.56 -22.77 27.96
N LYS A 40 17.64 -22.40 28.65
CA LYS A 40 17.63 -21.55 29.84
C LYS A 40 18.77 -20.57 29.77
N SER A 41 18.59 -19.40 30.39
CA SER A 41 19.58 -18.32 30.42
C SER A 41 20.90 -18.74 31.08
N ALA A 42 20.87 -19.79 31.90
CA ALA A 42 22.05 -20.37 32.53
C ALA A 42 22.94 -21.19 31.57
N ASP A 43 22.41 -21.68 30.43
CA ASP A 43 23.21 -22.40 29.43
C ASP A 43 24.09 -21.44 28.61
N ASP A 44 23.52 -20.32 28.17
CA ASP A 44 24.20 -19.24 27.45
C ASP A 44 23.33 -17.97 27.46
N ALA A 45 23.62 -17.03 28.37
CA ALA A 45 22.83 -15.81 28.51
C ALA A 45 22.93 -14.89 27.28
N ALA A 46 24.12 -14.79 26.67
CA ALA A 46 24.34 -13.95 25.50
C ALA A 46 23.71 -14.56 24.24
N GLY A 47 23.87 -15.87 24.05
CA GLY A 47 23.25 -16.61 22.95
C GLY A 47 21.73 -16.61 23.03
N LEU A 48 21.15 -16.73 24.23
CA LEU A 48 19.71 -16.61 24.44
C LEU A 48 19.22 -15.20 24.05
N ALA A 49 19.86 -14.14 24.55
CA ALA A 49 19.48 -12.77 24.23
C ALA A 49 19.55 -12.49 22.72
N ILE A 50 20.61 -12.94 22.03
CA ILE A 50 20.71 -12.80 20.58
C ILE A 50 19.59 -13.58 19.88
N SER A 51 19.31 -14.81 20.31
CA SER A 51 18.23 -15.62 19.72
C SER A 51 16.85 -15.00 19.91
N GLU A 52 16.59 -14.35 21.05
CA GLU A 52 15.33 -13.64 21.32
C GLU A 52 15.20 -12.40 20.43
N THR A 53 16.27 -11.60 20.28
CA THR A 53 16.25 -10.45 19.38
C THR A 53 16.05 -10.86 17.92
N LEU A 54 16.69 -11.93 17.46
CA LEU A 54 16.49 -12.47 16.11
C LEU A 54 15.08 -13.03 15.93
N THR A 55 14.53 -13.72 16.93
CA THR A 55 13.14 -14.18 16.91
C THR A 55 12.16 -13.01 16.82
N GLY A 56 12.42 -11.93 17.56
CA GLY A 56 11.69 -10.67 17.46
C GLY A 56 11.73 -10.11 16.04
N LYS A 57 12.93 -9.99 15.44
CA LYS A 57 13.11 -9.52 14.06
C LYS A 57 12.38 -10.39 13.04
N ILE A 58 12.42 -11.72 13.17
CA ILE A 58 11.69 -12.64 12.27
C ILE A 58 10.19 -12.35 12.32
N ARG A 59 9.61 -12.24 13.52
CA ARG A 59 8.18 -11.94 13.68
C ARG A 59 7.81 -10.56 13.13
N SER A 60 8.67 -9.57 13.33
CA SER A 60 8.48 -8.23 12.75
C SER A 60 8.51 -8.28 11.22
N LEU A 61 9.50 -8.96 10.63
CA LEU A 61 9.61 -9.12 9.16
C LEU A 61 8.41 -9.89 8.57
N ASP A 62 7.90 -10.90 9.27
CA ASP A 62 6.70 -11.62 8.85
C ASP A 62 5.46 -10.72 8.81
N GLN A 63 5.34 -9.80 9.77
CA GLN A 63 4.30 -8.77 9.74
C GLN A 63 4.56 -7.74 8.63
N ALA A 64 5.81 -7.30 8.46
CA ALA A 64 6.20 -6.36 7.42
C ALA A 64 5.89 -6.91 6.02
N LYS A 65 6.08 -8.21 5.80
CA LYS A 65 5.67 -8.90 4.56
C LYS A 65 4.15 -8.84 4.34
N ARG A 66 3.34 -8.99 5.39
CA ARG A 66 1.88 -8.84 5.29
C ARG A 66 1.52 -7.40 4.94
N ASN A 67 2.09 -6.42 5.62
CA ASN A 67 1.89 -5.00 5.33
C ASN A 67 2.26 -4.65 3.87
N ALA A 68 3.37 -5.20 3.36
CA ALA A 68 3.78 -5.00 1.97
C ALA A 68 2.75 -5.58 0.98
N ASN A 69 2.19 -6.76 1.26
CA ASN A 69 1.12 -7.33 0.44
C ASN A 69 -0.15 -6.48 0.47
N ASP A 70 -0.51 -5.92 1.63
CA ASP A 70 -1.64 -4.99 1.74
C ASP A 70 -1.38 -3.72 0.90
N GLY A 71 -0.13 -3.24 0.89
CA GLY A 71 0.32 -2.17 -0.01
C GLY A 71 0.16 -2.49 -1.49
N ILE A 72 0.56 -3.69 -1.91
CA ILE A 72 0.37 -4.16 -3.28
C ILE A 72 -1.12 -4.19 -3.64
N SER A 73 -1.96 -4.73 -2.77
CA SER A 73 -3.42 -4.76 -2.99
C SER A 73 -4.01 -3.35 -3.10
N LEU A 74 -3.56 -2.41 -2.28
CA LEU A 74 -3.98 -1.01 -2.36
C LEU A 74 -3.62 -0.38 -3.71
N ILE A 75 -2.37 -0.55 -4.15
CA ILE A 75 -1.91 -0.02 -5.44
C ILE A 75 -2.69 -0.64 -6.60
N GLN A 76 -2.99 -1.94 -6.55
CA GLN A 76 -3.79 -2.61 -7.58
C GLN A 76 -5.22 -2.07 -7.69
N VAL A 77 -5.86 -1.76 -6.55
CA VAL A 77 -7.19 -1.13 -6.55
C VAL A 77 -7.13 0.27 -7.13
N ALA A 78 -6.12 1.07 -6.75
CA ALA A 78 -5.90 2.40 -7.32
C ALA A 78 -5.65 2.33 -8.84
N GLU A 79 -4.75 1.44 -9.30
CA GLU A 79 -4.44 1.28 -10.72
C GLU A 79 -5.66 0.80 -11.52
N GLY A 80 -6.48 -0.09 -10.95
CA GLY A 80 -7.75 -0.52 -11.55
C GLY A 80 -8.69 0.65 -11.81
N GLY A 81 -8.90 1.51 -10.81
CA GLY A 81 -9.74 2.71 -10.97
C GLY A 81 -9.15 3.71 -11.98
N MET A 82 -7.83 3.91 -11.98
CA MET A 82 -7.16 4.78 -12.95
C MET A 82 -7.26 4.25 -14.39
N ASN A 83 -7.23 2.94 -14.59
CA ASN A 83 -7.43 2.33 -15.90
C ASN A 83 -8.84 2.61 -16.46
N GLU A 84 -9.87 2.51 -15.62
CA GLU A 84 -11.24 2.86 -16.04
C GLU A 84 -11.38 4.34 -16.38
N ILE A 85 -10.81 5.24 -15.56
CA ILE A 85 -10.79 6.68 -15.87
C ILE A 85 -10.06 6.94 -17.19
N SER A 86 -8.95 6.25 -17.46
CA SER A 86 -8.23 6.38 -18.73
C SER A 86 -9.07 5.93 -19.93
N ASN A 87 -9.87 4.86 -19.81
CA ASN A 87 -10.77 4.42 -20.86
C ASN A 87 -11.87 5.46 -21.13
N ILE A 88 -12.44 6.04 -20.07
CA ILE A 88 -13.45 7.10 -20.19
C ILE A 88 -12.84 8.34 -20.86
N LEU A 89 -11.63 8.77 -20.49
CA LEU A 89 -10.97 9.91 -21.12
C LEU A 89 -10.68 9.69 -22.60
N MET A 90 -10.29 8.48 -23.01
CA MET A 90 -10.14 8.16 -24.44
C MET A 90 -11.48 8.31 -25.17
N ARG A 91 -12.58 7.84 -24.58
CA ARG A 91 -13.93 8.00 -25.14
C ARG A 91 -14.36 9.48 -25.19
N MET A 92 -14.07 10.26 -24.15
CA MET A 92 -14.32 11.70 -24.14
C MET A 92 -13.54 12.44 -25.22
N ARG A 93 -12.30 12.00 -25.50
CA ARG A 93 -11.47 12.52 -26.60
C ARG A 93 -12.07 12.18 -27.97
N GLU A 94 -12.64 10.99 -28.15
CA GLU A 94 -13.38 10.64 -29.37
C GLU A 94 -14.58 11.58 -29.58
N LEU A 95 -15.39 11.80 -28.54
CA LEU A 95 -16.55 12.70 -28.59
C LEU A 95 -16.14 14.15 -28.89
N ALA A 96 -15.08 14.64 -28.26
CA ALA A 96 -14.57 15.99 -28.51
C ALA A 96 -14.00 16.14 -29.93
N THR A 97 -13.32 15.12 -30.46
CA THR A 97 -12.84 15.10 -31.86
C THR A 97 -14.02 15.08 -32.84
N GLN A 98 -15.05 14.29 -32.54
CA GLN A 98 -16.28 14.23 -33.32
C GLN A 98 -16.98 15.60 -33.35
N ALA A 99 -17.17 16.23 -32.19
CA ALA A 99 -17.79 17.55 -32.09
C ALA A 99 -16.97 18.68 -32.75
N SER A 100 -15.63 18.53 -32.82
CA SER A 100 -14.73 19.46 -33.51
C SER A 100 -14.81 19.37 -35.05
N SER A 101 -15.59 18.45 -35.63
CA SER A 101 -15.79 18.39 -37.08
C SER A 101 -16.93 19.31 -37.53
N ASP A 102 -16.72 20.04 -38.63
CA ASP A 102 -17.74 20.94 -39.23
C ASP A 102 -18.84 20.17 -39.97
N THR A 103 -18.71 18.86 -40.13
CA THR A 103 -19.73 18.00 -40.74
C THR A 103 -20.88 17.65 -39.79
N ILE A 104 -20.79 18.04 -38.52
CA ILE A 104 -21.75 17.71 -37.46
C ILE A 104 -22.52 18.95 -37.07
N GLY A 105 -23.85 18.86 -37.08
CA GLY A 105 -24.74 19.96 -36.73
C GLY A 105 -24.87 20.18 -35.22
N ASN A 106 -25.53 21.28 -34.86
CA ASN A 106 -25.72 21.69 -33.45
C ASN A 106 -26.53 20.68 -32.63
N LEU A 107 -27.47 19.95 -33.26
CA LEU A 107 -28.26 18.93 -32.58
C LEU A 107 -27.39 17.71 -32.21
N GLU A 108 -26.55 17.25 -33.12
CA GLU A 108 -25.64 16.13 -32.88
C GLU A 108 -24.52 16.50 -31.90
N ARG A 109 -24.04 17.75 -31.94
CA ARG A 109 -23.14 18.30 -30.91
C ARG A 109 -23.80 18.32 -29.53
N SER A 110 -25.08 18.67 -29.43
CA SER A 110 -25.85 18.61 -28.18
C SER A 110 -25.96 17.19 -27.60
N TYR A 111 -26.18 16.17 -28.43
CA TYR A 111 -26.18 14.78 -27.95
C TYR A 111 -24.80 14.31 -27.47
N SER A 112 -23.75 14.62 -28.24
CA SER A 112 -22.36 14.30 -27.85
C SER A 112 -21.99 14.99 -26.53
N ASN A 113 -22.51 16.20 -26.34
CA ASN A 113 -22.31 16.97 -25.12
C ASN A 113 -22.96 16.33 -23.89
N LYS A 114 -24.17 15.80 -24.02
CA LYS A 114 -24.84 15.05 -22.95
C LYS A 114 -24.04 13.80 -22.56
N GLU A 115 -23.55 13.04 -23.54
CA GLU A 115 -22.69 11.88 -23.31
C GLU A 115 -21.40 12.29 -22.59
N TYR A 116 -20.77 13.38 -23.02
CA TYR A 116 -19.58 13.93 -22.37
C TYR A 116 -19.83 14.29 -20.90
N THR A 117 -20.96 14.95 -20.60
CA THR A 117 -21.30 15.37 -19.24
C THR A 117 -21.54 14.16 -18.33
N GLU A 118 -22.17 13.10 -18.82
CA GLU A 118 -22.33 11.85 -18.07
C GLU A 118 -20.99 11.14 -17.83
N MET A 119 -20.06 11.20 -18.79
CA MET A 119 -18.70 10.67 -18.59
C MET A 119 -17.92 11.41 -17.51
N VAL A 120 -18.08 12.73 -17.41
CA VAL A 120 -17.48 13.52 -16.31
C VAL A 120 -18.00 13.04 -14.95
N LYS A 121 -19.33 12.88 -14.83
CA LYS A 121 -19.95 12.38 -13.60
C LYS A 121 -19.46 10.97 -13.26
N GLU A 122 -19.26 10.13 -14.26
CA GLU A 122 -18.77 8.77 -14.06
C GLU A 122 -17.30 8.75 -13.59
N ILE A 123 -16.45 9.64 -14.10
CA ILE A 123 -15.09 9.84 -13.58
C ILE A 123 -15.14 10.23 -12.10
N ASP A 124 -15.97 11.21 -11.74
CA ASP A 124 -16.13 11.63 -10.34
C ASP A 124 -16.68 10.49 -9.46
N ARG A 125 -17.60 9.68 -9.98
CA ARG A 125 -18.13 8.51 -9.27
C ARG A 125 -17.03 7.49 -9.00
N ILE A 126 -16.21 7.15 -10.00
CA ILE A 126 -15.11 6.19 -9.87
C ILE A 126 -14.07 6.72 -8.87
N ALA A 127 -13.68 7.99 -8.98
CA ALA A 127 -12.75 8.61 -8.05
C ALA A 127 -13.25 8.51 -6.60
N ASN A 128 -14.52 8.84 -6.35
CA ASN A 128 -15.10 8.83 -5.01
C ASN A 128 -15.44 7.43 -4.46
N THR A 129 -15.61 6.43 -5.32
CA THR A 129 -15.96 5.05 -4.92
C THR A 129 -14.73 4.15 -4.75
N ALA A 130 -13.58 4.52 -5.33
CA ALA A 130 -12.36 3.73 -5.20
C ALA A 130 -11.80 3.80 -3.78
N GLU A 131 -12.13 2.80 -2.97
CA GLU A 131 -11.71 2.68 -1.57
C GLU A 131 -10.98 1.36 -1.30
N PHE A 132 -10.03 1.40 -0.36
CA PHE A 132 -9.40 0.22 0.21
C PHE A 132 -9.49 0.29 1.73
N ASN A 133 -10.14 -0.70 2.33
CA ASN A 133 -10.35 -0.76 3.79
C ASN A 133 -10.96 0.54 4.38
N GLY A 134 -11.89 1.16 3.65
CA GLY A 134 -12.55 2.42 4.03
C GLY A 134 -11.73 3.69 3.79
N MET A 135 -10.54 3.60 3.19
CA MET A 135 -9.74 4.74 2.76
C MET A 135 -9.96 5.00 1.27
N GLN A 136 -10.44 6.19 0.90
CA GLN A 136 -10.51 6.62 -0.49
C GLN A 136 -9.11 6.83 -1.08
N LEU A 137 -8.90 6.30 -2.29
CA LEU A 137 -7.58 6.26 -2.94
C LEU A 137 -7.44 7.29 -4.07
N LEU A 138 -8.49 7.48 -4.87
CA LEU A 138 -8.45 8.29 -6.10
C LEU A 138 -9.20 9.61 -5.98
N GLY A 139 -10.29 9.62 -5.21
CA GLY A 139 -11.00 10.83 -4.84
C GLY A 139 -10.18 11.67 -3.88
N GLY A 140 -10.51 12.95 -3.77
CA GLY A 140 -9.94 13.84 -2.75
C GLY A 140 -10.16 13.27 -1.36
N ALA A 141 -9.22 12.46 -0.90
CA ALA A 141 -9.26 11.81 0.40
C ALA A 141 -9.60 12.85 1.47
N ASP A 142 -10.58 12.50 2.29
CA ASP A 142 -11.09 13.19 3.46
C ASP A 142 -10.13 14.31 3.94
N LYS A 143 -10.50 15.57 3.69
CA LYS A 143 -9.81 16.76 4.22
C LYS A 143 -9.60 16.69 5.75
N ASN A 144 -10.26 15.74 6.41
CA ASN A 144 -10.27 15.54 7.85
C ASN A 144 -9.16 14.61 8.38
N ASN A 145 -8.49 13.80 7.54
CA ASN A 145 -7.44 12.90 8.03
C ASN A 145 -6.01 13.35 7.72
N GLY A 146 -5.79 14.31 6.81
CA GLY A 146 -4.46 14.91 6.60
C GLY A 146 -3.35 13.95 6.16
N LEU A 147 -3.70 12.75 5.67
CA LEU A 147 -2.74 11.81 5.10
C LEU A 147 -2.38 12.25 3.68
N SER A 148 -1.43 13.18 3.58
CA SER A 148 -0.74 13.50 2.32
C SER A 148 0.13 12.34 1.85
N ASN A 149 0.62 11.51 2.77
CA ASN A 149 1.37 10.30 2.49
C ASN A 149 0.77 9.09 3.20
N LEU A 150 0.68 7.97 2.49
CA LEU A 150 0.42 6.67 3.09
C LEU A 150 1.75 5.96 3.27
N THR A 151 2.21 5.87 4.52
CA THR A 151 3.48 5.21 4.85
C THR A 151 3.21 3.76 5.24
N ILE A 152 3.74 2.80 4.48
CA ILE A 152 3.63 1.37 4.75
C ILE A 152 4.92 0.90 5.39
N HIS A 153 4.86 0.42 6.62
CA HIS A 153 6.03 -0.12 7.30
C HIS A 153 6.34 -1.55 6.84
N VAL A 154 7.49 -1.73 6.20
CA VAL A 154 7.96 -2.98 5.58
C VAL A 154 9.26 -3.51 6.21
N GLY A 155 9.71 -2.93 7.33
CA GLY A 155 10.90 -3.38 8.04
C GLY A 155 10.66 -3.93 9.44
N ALA A 156 11.78 -4.13 10.13
CA ALA A 156 11.81 -4.64 11.51
C ALA A 156 12.48 -3.66 12.48
N GLY A 157 12.96 -2.52 11.98
CA GLY A 157 13.47 -1.40 12.77
C GLY A 157 12.34 -0.48 13.27
N ASP A 158 12.72 0.59 13.97
CA ASP A 158 11.80 1.57 14.54
C ASP A 158 11.30 2.61 13.52
N GLY A 159 11.70 2.50 12.25
CA GLY A 159 11.30 3.39 11.16
C GLY A 159 11.65 4.87 11.38
N HIS A 160 12.37 5.22 12.45
CA HIS A 160 12.59 6.61 12.88
C HIS A 160 13.95 7.15 12.46
N ILE A 161 14.88 6.27 12.07
CA ILE A 161 16.24 6.63 11.67
C ILE A 161 16.40 6.19 10.22
N GLU A 162 16.20 7.14 9.29
CA GLU A 162 16.46 7.06 7.84
C GLU A 162 15.38 6.51 6.88
N ASN A 163 14.12 6.32 7.29
CA ASN A 163 13.03 5.94 6.36
C ASN A 163 13.32 4.67 5.50
N THR A 164 14.29 3.84 5.91
CA THR A 164 14.77 2.69 5.12
C THR A 164 13.82 1.49 5.18
N ASP A 165 12.88 1.52 6.14
CA ASP A 165 11.94 0.45 6.44
C ASP A 165 10.47 0.84 6.10
N THR A 166 10.26 1.96 5.39
CA THR A 166 8.92 2.44 4.99
C THR A 166 8.82 2.64 3.49
N ILE A 167 7.65 2.31 2.93
CA ILE A 167 7.26 2.66 1.56
C ILE A 167 6.24 3.78 1.69
N ASP A 168 6.61 4.97 1.23
CA ASP A 168 5.73 6.12 1.23
C ASP A 168 5.02 6.21 -0.12
N ILE A 169 3.71 6.10 -0.10
CA ILE A 169 2.84 6.33 -1.26
C ILE A 169 2.29 7.73 -1.13
N ASP A 170 2.66 8.59 -2.07
CA ASP A 170 2.12 9.94 -2.18
C ASP A 170 0.71 9.86 -2.82
N ILE A 171 -0.32 10.02 -1.99
CA ILE A 171 -1.72 10.01 -2.44
C ILE A 171 -2.08 11.39 -3.00
N ASP A 172 -1.42 12.46 -2.57
CA ASP A 172 -1.72 13.82 -3.03
C ASP A 172 -1.42 14.00 -4.53
N SER A 173 -0.35 13.40 -5.04
CA SER A 173 -0.06 13.40 -6.49
C SER A 173 -0.99 12.50 -7.31
N ILE A 174 -1.62 11.50 -6.68
CA ILE A 174 -2.52 10.54 -7.34
C ILE A 174 -3.98 11.02 -7.39
N LYS A 175 -4.35 12.07 -6.64
CA LYS A 175 -5.73 12.59 -6.61
C LYS A 175 -6.26 12.89 -8.03
N LEU A 176 -7.39 12.29 -8.38
CA LEU A 176 -8.08 12.46 -9.66
C LEU A 176 -9.48 13.06 -9.41
N ASN A 177 -9.54 14.30 -8.95
CA ASN A 177 -10.80 15.05 -8.97
C ASN A 177 -10.98 15.64 -10.37
N ALA A 178 -12.16 15.45 -11.00
CA ALA A 178 -12.43 16.03 -12.32
C ALA A 178 -12.27 17.55 -12.31
N GLU A 179 -12.69 18.19 -11.21
CA GLU A 179 -12.73 19.64 -11.10
C GLU A 179 -11.36 20.30 -10.87
N ASP A 180 -10.60 19.85 -9.88
CA ASP A 180 -9.36 20.52 -9.42
C ASP A 180 -8.09 20.00 -10.10
N VAL A 181 -8.03 18.71 -10.48
CA VAL A 181 -6.77 18.07 -10.93
C VAL A 181 -6.76 17.81 -12.42
N LEU A 182 -7.89 17.37 -12.99
CA LEU A 182 -8.02 17.14 -14.44
C LEU A 182 -8.34 18.43 -15.21
N GLY A 183 -8.73 19.51 -14.53
CA GLY A 183 -9.01 20.80 -15.15
C GLY A 183 -10.30 20.81 -15.97
N LEU A 184 -11.26 19.95 -15.62
CA LEU A 184 -12.57 19.91 -16.28
C LEU A 184 -13.55 20.96 -15.73
N THR A 185 -13.10 21.94 -14.92
CA THR A 185 -13.94 23.04 -14.45
C THR A 185 -14.03 24.21 -15.44
N GLY A 186 -15.27 24.70 -15.60
CA GLY A 186 -15.66 25.79 -16.51
C GLY A 186 -16.24 25.23 -17.81
N GLY A 187 -17.55 24.99 -17.86
CA GLY A 187 -18.22 24.32 -18.97
C GLY A 187 -17.93 22.82 -19.01
N ALA A 188 -18.72 22.03 -18.26
CA ALA A 188 -18.82 20.57 -18.44
C ALA A 188 -19.40 20.20 -19.83
N ALA A 189 -19.68 21.22 -20.63
CA ALA A 189 -20.16 21.10 -21.97
C ALA A 189 -19.04 21.31 -23.01
N ILE A 190 -19.09 20.55 -24.10
CA ILE A 190 -18.33 20.80 -25.33
C ILE A 190 -18.78 22.12 -26.00
N GLY A 191 -19.94 22.65 -25.62
CA GLY A 191 -20.48 23.91 -26.11
C GLY A 191 -20.82 24.92 -25.01
N PRO A 192 -21.40 26.06 -25.39
CA PRO A 192 -21.60 27.19 -24.48
C PRO A 192 -22.52 26.85 -23.30
N GLU A 193 -22.27 27.47 -22.15
CA GLU A 193 -23.02 27.26 -20.90
C GLU A 193 -24.48 27.77 -20.95
N THR A 194 -24.87 28.47 -22.02
CA THR A 194 -26.22 29.00 -22.26
C THR A 194 -26.92 28.26 -23.40
N GLU A 195 -28.19 27.88 -23.22
CA GLU A 195 -29.04 27.15 -24.19
C GLU A 195 -29.12 27.77 -25.59
N ASP A 196 -28.78 29.06 -25.76
CA ASP A 196 -28.83 29.81 -27.03
C ASP A 196 -27.45 30.05 -27.70
N GLY A 197 -26.36 29.53 -27.14
CA GLY A 197 -25.03 29.72 -27.72
C GLY A 197 -24.77 28.76 -28.88
N ASP A 198 -24.18 29.27 -29.97
CA ASP A 198 -23.76 28.43 -31.09
C ASP A 198 -22.63 27.50 -30.63
N PHE A 199 -22.69 26.22 -30.98
CA PHE A 199 -21.62 25.28 -30.64
C PHE A 199 -20.43 25.60 -31.54
N ASP A 200 -19.49 26.42 -31.08
CA ASP A 200 -18.32 26.75 -31.88
C ASP A 200 -17.33 25.57 -31.88
N ARG A 201 -16.70 25.34 -33.03
CA ARG A 201 -15.65 24.32 -33.21
C ARG A 201 -14.46 24.59 -32.29
N GLN A 202 -14.23 25.86 -31.96
CA GLN A 202 -13.13 26.32 -31.13
C GLN A 202 -13.22 25.76 -29.69
N ASP A 203 -14.42 25.72 -29.11
CA ASP A 203 -14.64 25.24 -27.74
C ASP A 203 -14.32 23.74 -27.61
N ALA A 204 -14.72 22.93 -28.61
CA ALA A 204 -14.39 21.50 -28.65
C ALA A 204 -12.88 21.25 -28.78
N ALA A 205 -12.16 22.12 -29.52
CA ALA A 205 -10.72 22.02 -29.70
C ALA A 205 -9.94 22.37 -28.42
N ASP A 206 -10.40 23.38 -27.66
CA ASP A 206 -9.79 23.74 -26.38
C ASP A 206 -9.96 22.63 -25.33
N LYS A 207 -11.12 21.94 -25.34
CA LYS A 207 -11.37 20.78 -24.47
C LYS A 207 -10.53 19.55 -24.84
N LEU A 208 -10.18 19.35 -26.10
CA LEU A 208 -9.21 18.31 -26.50
C LEU A 208 -7.84 18.52 -25.83
N GLY A 209 -7.37 19.77 -25.73
CA GLY A 209 -6.12 20.10 -25.04
C GLY A 209 -6.14 19.77 -23.54
N VAL A 210 -7.29 19.99 -22.88
CA VAL A 210 -7.52 19.61 -21.48
C VAL A 210 -7.52 18.09 -21.32
N ILE A 211 -8.24 17.37 -22.18
CA ILE A 211 -8.31 15.89 -22.13
C ILE A 211 -6.94 15.27 -22.40
N ASP A 212 -6.18 15.77 -23.37
CA ASP A 212 -4.83 15.28 -23.64
C ASP A 212 -3.87 15.55 -22.47
N SER A 213 -4.05 16.67 -21.76
CA SER A 213 -3.30 16.97 -20.54
C SER A 213 -3.69 16.04 -19.38
N ALA A 214 -4.99 15.74 -19.23
CA ALA A 214 -5.51 14.78 -18.26
C ALA A 214 -4.96 13.36 -18.51
N ILE A 215 -4.98 12.89 -19.76
CA ILE A 215 -4.41 11.60 -20.15
C ILE A 215 -2.91 11.55 -19.82
N LYS A 216 -2.15 12.61 -20.10
CA LYS A 216 -0.73 12.68 -19.75
C LYS A 216 -0.49 12.65 -18.24
N LYS A 217 -1.32 13.31 -17.44
CA LYS A 217 -1.22 13.25 -15.97
C LYS A 217 -1.47 11.83 -15.43
N ILE A 218 -2.51 11.15 -15.91
CA ILE A 218 -2.79 9.77 -15.51
C ILE A 218 -1.68 8.83 -15.98
N ALA A 219 -1.18 9.00 -17.20
CA ALA A 219 -0.04 8.22 -17.69
C ALA A 219 1.24 8.48 -16.87
N GLY A 220 1.46 9.72 -16.42
CA GLY A 220 2.57 10.08 -15.53
C GLY A 220 2.45 9.47 -14.14
N ASN A 221 1.26 9.46 -13.56
CA ASN A 221 1.00 8.87 -12.23
C ASN A 221 1.04 7.33 -12.23
N ARG A 222 1.04 6.69 -13.41
CA ARG A 222 1.17 5.24 -13.57
C ARG A 222 2.61 4.77 -13.78
N ALA A 223 3.53 5.68 -14.07
CA ALA A 223 4.94 5.38 -14.38
C ALA A 223 5.81 5.48 -13.12
#